data_AF-A0A7C3NAY7-F1
#
_entry.id   AF-A0A7C3NAY7-F1
#
_cell.length_a   1.000
_cell.length_b   1.000
_cell.length_c   1.000
_cell.angle_alpha   90.00
_cell.angle_beta   90.00
_cell.angle_gamma   90.00
#
_symmetry.space_group_name_H-M   'P 1'
#
loop_
_entity.id
_entity.type
_entity.pdbx_description
1 polymer ?
#
loop_
_entity_poly.entity_id
_entity_poly.type
_entity_poly.pdbx_seq_one_letter_code
_entity_poly.pdbx_strand_id
1 'polypeptide(L)'
;MNQRMILRLYRSLLQLYPDRFRQRYALEMEEVFSQAIAEAQQQGPAALRDLYLRELWGLPGSILRTYSQERICQLGRGRQGATGEIPLSRRGTLAAILAFVLPMLFIFLNLSPSTNKPINIAIILSLIVLTFLAGLIKGLPRWSMPYFGYVLAITAYVILSNRLVDLISPAMRQTLPELPLHASFQPLQEVFYAGLTWLGLLVLTLLAIGGILRLRRYQPFSQRLEHDWTLVPFILFAEAVVVFIILGTKNQWAIDAQPERPFLVASLFLLGSGAWIYLRSPSAWQRLAALLASLSLAICMAGIGKWAPALLMLWQQDPGKPSWTAPAWDASWQLTAHWGWMICTLLISILLQRLFFQPRQMSSPPGAS
;
A
#
# COMPACT_ATOMS: atom_id res chain seq x y z
N MET A 1 -39.55 -1.41 45.78
CA MET A 1 -39.35 -0.47 44.65
C MET A 1 -40.43 -0.75 43.62
N ASN A 2 -41.13 0.26 43.12
CA ASN A 2 -42.30 0.05 42.24
C ASN A 2 -41.83 -0.50 40.88
N GLN A 3 -42.38 -1.61 40.38
CA GLN A 3 -41.94 -2.27 39.14
C GLN A 3 -41.83 -1.31 37.94
N ARG A 4 -42.75 -0.34 37.89
CA ARG A 4 -42.75 0.74 36.88
C ARG A 4 -41.48 1.59 36.88
N MET A 5 -40.87 1.81 38.04
CA MET A 5 -39.63 2.60 38.16
C MET A 5 -38.42 1.83 37.62
N ILE A 6 -38.37 0.52 37.86
CA ILE A 6 -37.30 -0.36 37.37
C ILE A 6 -37.33 -0.46 35.85
N LEU A 7 -38.51 -0.63 35.25
CA LEU A 7 -38.66 -0.67 33.79
C LEU A 7 -38.27 0.66 33.14
N ARG A 8 -38.55 1.81 33.78
CA ARG A 8 -38.08 3.11 33.30
C ARG A 8 -36.56 3.21 33.29
N LEU A 9 -35.89 2.75 34.35
CA LEU A 9 -34.42 2.75 34.43
C LEU A 9 -33.82 1.84 33.35
N TYR A 10 -34.39 0.65 33.15
CA TYR A 10 -33.95 -0.28 32.11
C TYR A 10 -34.13 0.31 30.70
N ARG A 11 -35.27 0.96 30.41
CA ARG A 11 -35.45 1.69 29.15
C ARG A 11 -34.40 2.78 28.94
N SER A 12 -34.03 3.52 29.99
CA SER A 12 -32.94 4.50 29.90
C SER A 12 -31.59 3.84 29.61
N LEU A 13 -31.29 2.68 30.19
CA LEU A 13 -30.06 1.92 29.90
C LEU A 13 -30.04 1.37 28.46
N LEU A 14 -31.20 0.93 27.95
CA LEU A 14 -31.33 0.51 26.55
C LEU A 14 -31.02 1.65 25.58
N GLN A 15 -31.14 2.92 25.99
CA GLN A 15 -30.74 4.04 25.14
C GLN A 15 -29.24 4.07 24.83
N LEU A 16 -28.41 3.38 25.60
CA LEU A 16 -26.97 3.27 25.33
C LEU A 16 -26.65 2.36 24.14
N TYR A 17 -27.58 1.49 23.71
CA TYR A 17 -27.40 0.66 22.53
C TYR A 17 -27.51 1.46 21.22
N PRO A 18 -26.91 0.98 20.12
CA PRO A 18 -27.07 1.61 18.81
C PRO A 18 -28.52 1.69 18.33
N ASP A 19 -28.86 2.73 17.58
CA ASP A 19 -30.23 3.01 17.10
C ASP A 19 -30.90 1.83 16.40
N ARG A 20 -30.20 1.17 15.48
CA ARG A 20 -30.75 0.05 14.71
C ARG A 20 -31.01 -1.16 15.57
N PHE A 21 -30.10 -1.46 16.50
CA PHE A 21 -30.30 -2.54 17.45
C PHE A 21 -31.51 -2.25 18.34
N ARG A 22 -31.64 -1.02 18.85
CA ARG A 22 -32.80 -0.60 19.66
C ARG A 22 -34.10 -0.75 18.89
N GLN A 23 -34.18 -0.27 17.65
CA GLN A 23 -35.39 -0.37 16.82
C GLN A 23 -35.84 -1.82 16.62
N ARG A 24 -34.89 -2.76 16.56
CA ARG A 24 -35.19 -4.16 16.27
C ARG A 24 -35.48 -4.99 17.52
N TYR A 25 -34.76 -4.74 18.62
CA TYR A 25 -34.75 -5.65 19.78
C TYR A 25 -35.14 -4.99 21.10
N ALA A 26 -35.34 -3.66 21.18
CA ALA A 26 -35.63 -3.02 22.47
C ALA A 26 -36.94 -3.51 23.10
N LEU A 27 -37.98 -3.75 22.29
CA LEU A 27 -39.26 -4.26 22.78
C LEU A 27 -39.12 -5.70 23.32
N GLU A 28 -38.43 -6.57 22.58
CA GLU A 28 -38.17 -7.95 22.98
C GLU A 28 -37.34 -8.01 24.26
N MET A 29 -36.28 -7.20 24.38
CA MET A 29 -35.46 -7.13 25.60
C MET A 29 -36.24 -6.59 26.79
N GLU A 30 -37.12 -5.61 26.59
CA GLU A 30 -37.98 -5.10 27.67
C GLU A 30 -38.99 -6.15 28.15
N GLU A 31 -39.60 -6.89 27.22
CA GLU A 31 -40.54 -7.96 27.54
C GLU A 31 -39.85 -9.08 28.33
N VAL A 32 -38.71 -9.60 27.83
CA VAL A 32 -37.91 -10.63 28.50
C VAL A 32 -37.49 -10.17 29.90
N PHE A 33 -37.06 -8.91 30.05
CA PHE A 33 -36.69 -8.37 31.36
C PHE A 33 -37.89 -8.22 32.30
N SER A 34 -39.07 -7.84 31.79
CA SER A 34 -40.29 -7.72 32.59
C SER A 34 -40.79 -9.07 33.12
N GLN A 35 -40.69 -10.13 32.31
CA GLN A 35 -41.01 -11.50 32.70
C GLN A 35 -40.02 -12.00 33.76
N ALA A 36 -38.72 -11.79 33.56
CA ALA A 36 -37.70 -12.15 34.54
C ALA A 36 -37.90 -11.45 35.90
N ILE A 37 -38.38 -10.20 35.91
CA ILE A 37 -38.74 -9.51 37.16
C ILE A 37 -39.93 -10.20 37.85
N ALA A 38 -40.97 -10.57 37.12
CA ALA A 38 -42.16 -11.21 37.70
C ALA A 38 -41.83 -12.58 38.32
N GLU A 39 -41.01 -13.37 37.64
CA GLU A 39 -40.51 -14.65 38.16
C GLU A 39 -39.64 -14.46 39.41
N ALA A 40 -38.69 -13.51 39.37
CA ALA A 40 -37.84 -13.23 40.52
C ALA A 40 -38.65 -12.70 41.72
N GLN A 41 -39.75 -11.96 41.49
CA GLN A 41 -40.66 -11.55 42.56
C GLN A 41 -41.35 -12.73 43.23
N GLN A 42 -41.75 -13.75 42.47
CA GLN A 42 -42.36 -14.97 43.03
C GLN A 42 -41.35 -15.77 43.87
N GLN A 43 -40.07 -15.74 43.51
CA GLN A 43 -38.99 -16.43 44.22
C GLN A 43 -38.47 -15.66 45.45
N GLY A 44 -38.81 -14.38 45.57
CA GLY A 44 -38.49 -13.55 46.74
C GLY A 44 -37.38 -12.51 46.51
N PRO A 45 -37.08 -11.70 47.53
CA PRO A 45 -36.27 -10.49 47.38
C PRO A 45 -34.80 -10.76 47.02
N ALA A 46 -34.26 -11.93 47.39
CA ALA A 46 -32.90 -12.32 47.06
C ALA A 46 -32.72 -12.56 45.56
N ALA A 47 -33.63 -13.33 44.94
CA ALA A 47 -33.64 -13.58 43.50
C ALA A 47 -33.77 -12.28 42.69
N LEU A 48 -34.60 -11.35 43.16
CA LEU A 48 -34.77 -10.03 42.55
C LEU A 48 -33.45 -9.23 42.56
N ARG A 49 -32.72 -9.24 43.68
CA ARG A 49 -31.42 -8.56 43.81
C ARG A 49 -30.37 -9.17 42.89
N ASP A 50 -30.30 -10.50 42.82
CA ASP A 50 -29.33 -11.21 41.99
C ASP A 50 -29.58 -10.95 40.50
N LEU A 51 -30.85 -10.92 40.07
CA LEU A 51 -31.23 -10.54 38.71
C LEU A 51 -30.71 -9.14 38.34
N TYR A 52 -30.87 -8.14 39.22
CA TYR A 52 -30.40 -6.79 38.95
C TYR A 52 -28.89 -6.70 38.83
N LEU A 53 -28.16 -7.35 39.73
CA LEU A 53 -26.70 -7.35 39.68
C LEU A 53 -26.21 -8.01 38.39
N ARG A 54 -26.79 -9.14 38.00
CA ARG A 54 -26.42 -9.84 36.78
C ARG A 54 -26.64 -9.00 35.52
N GLU A 55 -27.79 -8.33 35.40
CA GLU A 55 -28.08 -7.49 34.23
C GLU A 55 -27.21 -6.22 34.19
N LEU A 56 -27.01 -5.57 35.34
CA LEU A 56 -26.19 -4.36 35.41
C LEU A 56 -24.72 -4.65 35.03
N TRP A 57 -24.19 -5.80 35.44
CA TRP A 57 -22.83 -6.24 35.11
C TRP A 57 -22.70 -6.78 33.67
N GLY A 58 -23.76 -7.37 33.11
CA GLY A 58 -23.76 -7.88 31.73
C GLY A 58 -23.84 -6.78 30.66
N LEU A 59 -24.54 -5.69 30.97
CA LEU A 59 -24.86 -4.59 30.05
C LEU A 59 -23.64 -3.95 29.34
N PRO A 60 -22.55 -3.57 30.02
CA PRO A 60 -21.42 -2.92 29.37
C PRO A 60 -20.77 -3.83 28.30
N GLY A 61 -20.65 -5.13 28.59
CA GLY A 61 -20.07 -6.11 27.69
C GLY A 61 -20.92 -6.35 26.45
N SER A 62 -22.25 -6.47 26.61
CA SER A 62 -23.17 -6.62 25.50
C SER A 62 -23.25 -5.36 24.64
N ILE A 63 -23.22 -4.16 25.22
CA ILE A 63 -23.19 -2.89 24.48
C ILE A 63 -21.92 -2.82 23.62
N LEU A 64 -20.74 -3.05 24.20
CA LEU A 64 -19.47 -3.02 23.47
C LEU A 64 -19.45 -4.03 22.33
N ARG A 65 -19.92 -5.26 22.59
CA ARG A 65 -20.00 -6.31 21.57
C ARG A 65 -20.96 -5.90 20.45
N THR A 66 -22.11 -5.34 20.77
CA THR A 66 -23.11 -4.91 19.78
C THR A 66 -22.60 -3.73 18.94
N TYR A 67 -21.94 -2.74 19.54
CA TYR A 67 -21.28 -1.67 18.79
C TYR A 67 -20.17 -2.18 17.89
N SER A 68 -19.39 -3.17 18.33
CA SER A 68 -18.35 -3.77 17.51
C SER A 68 -18.93 -4.51 16.31
N GLN A 69 -19.98 -5.30 16.54
CA GLN A 69 -20.70 -6.03 15.50
C GLN A 69 -21.41 -5.09 14.54
N GLU A 70 -22.04 -4.04 15.04
CA GLU A 70 -22.70 -3.06 14.19
C GLU A 70 -21.71 -2.25 13.38
N ARG A 71 -20.54 -1.88 13.92
CA ARG A 71 -19.47 -1.28 13.10
C ARG A 71 -19.02 -2.25 12.00
N ILE A 72 -18.84 -3.53 12.31
CA ILE A 72 -18.45 -4.54 11.30
C ILE A 72 -19.56 -4.72 10.26
N CYS A 73 -20.82 -4.78 10.68
CA CYS A 73 -21.99 -4.94 9.80
C CYS A 73 -22.31 -3.68 9.01
N GLN A 74 -22.10 -2.47 9.54
CA GLN A 74 -22.25 -1.22 8.79
C GLN A 74 -21.14 -1.08 7.74
N LEU A 75 -19.90 -1.49 8.08
CA LEU A 75 -18.82 -1.65 7.11
C LEU A 75 -19.15 -2.71 6.03
N GLY A 76 -20.00 -3.70 6.35
CA GLY A 76 -20.45 -4.74 5.42
C GLY A 76 -21.73 -4.43 4.61
N ARG A 77 -22.72 -3.73 5.19
CA ARG A 77 -24.03 -3.46 4.57
C ARG A 77 -24.12 -2.15 3.80
N GLY A 78 -23.25 -1.19 4.06
CA GLY A 78 -23.05 -0.06 3.13
C GLY A 78 -22.47 -0.47 1.77
N ARG A 79 -22.23 -1.78 1.57
CA ARG A 79 -21.40 -2.38 0.53
C ARG A 79 -22.17 -3.23 -0.50
N GLN A 80 -23.48 -3.44 -0.32
CA GLN A 80 -24.28 -4.31 -1.21
C GLN A 80 -25.14 -3.55 -2.25
N GLY A 81 -25.26 -2.22 -2.16
CA GLY A 81 -26.12 -1.45 -3.08
C GLY A 81 -25.43 -0.79 -4.27
N ALA A 82 -24.14 -0.46 -4.16
CA ALA A 82 -23.40 0.17 -5.24
C ALA A 82 -21.92 -0.11 -5.05
N THR A 83 -21.28 -0.63 -6.08
CA THR A 83 -19.86 -0.90 -6.24
C THR A 83 -18.95 0.34 -6.14
N GLY A 84 -19.45 1.45 -5.59
CA GLY A 84 -18.70 2.67 -5.35
C GLY A 84 -17.78 2.50 -4.15
N GLU A 85 -16.49 2.26 -4.42
CA GLU A 85 -15.46 2.41 -3.40
C GLU A 85 -15.63 3.75 -2.69
N ILE A 86 -15.72 3.71 -1.36
CA ILE A 86 -15.80 4.91 -0.54
C ILE A 86 -14.51 5.71 -0.79
N PRO A 87 -14.60 6.95 -1.31
CA PRO A 87 -13.43 7.77 -1.53
C PRO A 87 -12.65 7.91 -0.22
N LEU A 88 -11.31 7.83 -0.30
CA LEU A 88 -10.49 7.97 0.90
C LEU A 88 -10.80 9.28 1.61
N SER A 89 -10.89 9.21 2.93
CA SER A 89 -10.94 10.41 3.75
C SER A 89 -9.71 11.28 3.45
N ARG A 90 -9.83 12.60 3.56
CA ARG A 90 -8.72 13.54 3.32
C ARG A 90 -7.44 13.14 4.07
N ARG A 91 -7.58 12.66 5.32
CA ARG A 91 -6.48 12.16 6.15
C ARG A 91 -5.84 10.89 5.57
N GLY A 92 -6.64 9.97 5.04
CA GLY A 92 -6.12 8.78 4.35
C GLY A 92 -5.37 9.14 3.07
N THR A 93 -5.87 10.09 2.28
CA THR A 93 -5.18 10.56 1.08
C THR A 93 -3.85 11.24 1.42
N LEU A 94 -3.83 12.11 2.43
CA LEU A 94 -2.58 12.72 2.92
C LEU A 94 -1.59 11.67 3.41
N ALA A 95 -2.06 10.69 4.19
CA ALA A 95 -1.22 9.58 4.65
C ALA A 95 -0.63 8.78 3.48
N ALA A 96 -1.37 8.55 2.40
CA ALA A 96 -0.86 7.84 1.23
C ALA A 96 0.19 8.67 0.45
N ILE A 97 -0.08 9.96 0.24
CA ILE A 97 0.83 10.88 -0.47
C ILE A 97 2.14 11.07 0.30
N LEU A 98 2.08 11.04 1.64
CA LEU A 98 3.25 11.18 2.49
C LEU A 98 4.35 10.15 2.16
N ALA A 99 3.99 8.97 1.65
CA ALA A 99 4.95 7.96 1.18
C ALA A 99 5.83 8.46 0.03
N PHE A 100 5.36 9.42 -0.79
CA PHE A 100 6.09 10.00 -1.92
C PHE A 100 6.77 11.32 -1.55
N VAL A 101 6.15 12.07 -0.63
CA VAL A 101 6.68 13.36 -0.15
C VAL A 101 7.87 13.18 0.79
N LEU A 102 7.89 12.13 1.62
CA LEU A 102 8.98 11.91 2.58
C LEU A 102 10.36 11.76 1.92
N PRO A 103 10.56 10.88 0.91
CA PRO A 103 11.84 10.79 0.23
C PRO A 103 12.19 12.06 -0.55
N MET A 104 11.18 12.75 -1.09
CA MET A 104 11.38 14.03 -1.78
C MET A 104 11.92 15.09 -0.82
N LEU A 105 11.29 15.27 0.34
CA LEU A 105 11.75 16.21 1.37
C LEU A 105 13.15 15.84 1.85
N PHE A 106 13.45 14.55 2.01
CA PHE A 106 14.78 14.09 2.40
C PHE A 106 15.86 14.49 1.39
N ILE A 107 15.61 14.30 0.10
CA ILE A 107 16.54 14.69 -0.98
C ILE A 107 16.64 16.22 -1.07
N PHE A 108 15.51 16.92 -1.00
CA PHE A 108 15.42 18.37 -1.17
C PHE A 108 16.09 19.14 -0.02
N LEU A 109 15.79 18.77 1.23
CA LEU A 109 16.36 19.42 2.41
C LEU A 109 17.86 19.18 2.55
N ASN A 110 18.45 18.36 1.67
CA ASN A 110 19.87 18.07 1.64
C ASN A 110 20.37 17.79 3.05
N LEU A 111 19.64 16.94 3.80
CA LEU A 111 20.01 16.57 5.16
C LEU A 111 21.42 15.97 5.09
N SER A 112 22.39 16.82 5.42
CA SER A 112 23.66 16.92 4.68
C SER A 112 24.56 15.70 4.83
N PRO A 113 25.35 15.34 3.80
CA PRO A 113 26.16 14.13 3.76
C PRO A 113 27.20 13.92 4.87
N SER A 114 27.60 14.94 5.62
CA SER A 114 28.86 14.90 6.37
C SER A 114 28.78 14.45 7.83
N THR A 115 27.60 14.37 8.47
CA THR A 115 27.56 13.97 9.90
C THR A 115 26.41 13.06 10.33
N ASN A 116 25.23 13.10 9.70
CA ASN A 116 24.04 12.39 10.23
C ASN A 116 23.28 11.48 9.23
N LYS A 117 23.92 11.06 8.11
CA LYS A 117 23.29 10.18 7.09
C LYS A 117 22.54 8.96 7.66
N PRO A 118 23.16 8.11 8.52
CA PRO A 118 22.49 6.89 8.98
C PRO A 118 21.27 7.20 9.84
N ILE A 119 21.32 8.27 10.63
CA ILE A 119 20.22 8.69 11.50
C ILE A 119 19.01 9.12 10.67
N ASN A 120 19.21 9.97 9.65
CA ASN A 120 18.09 10.45 8.83
C ASN A 120 17.44 9.33 8.01
N ILE A 121 18.26 8.42 7.46
CA ILE A 121 17.75 7.22 6.77
C ILE A 121 16.96 6.35 7.75
N ALA A 122 17.50 6.11 8.95
CA ALA A 122 16.81 5.33 9.99
C ALA A 122 15.47 5.96 10.40
N ILE A 123 15.39 7.29 10.51
CA ILE A 123 14.13 8.01 10.81
C ILE A 123 13.10 7.77 9.73
N ILE A 124 13.47 7.90 8.45
CA ILE A 124 12.54 7.70 7.32
C ILE A 124 12.08 6.25 7.24
N LEU A 125 13.01 5.31 7.35
CA LEU A 125 12.69 3.88 7.37
C LEU A 125 11.77 3.54 8.54
N SER A 126 12.05 4.09 9.73
CA SER A 126 11.19 3.91 10.91
C SER A 126 9.79 4.46 10.66
N LEU A 127 9.67 5.64 10.05
CA LEU A 127 8.37 6.23 9.74
C LEU A 127 7.59 5.42 8.70
N ILE A 128 8.26 4.90 7.66
CA ILE A 128 7.67 4.00 6.67
C ILE A 128 7.15 2.73 7.36
N VAL A 129 7.98 2.08 8.19
CA VAL A 129 7.63 0.84 8.90
C VAL A 129 6.50 1.06 9.89
N LEU A 130 6.55 2.11 10.71
CA LEU A 130 5.50 2.43 11.68
C LEU A 130 4.17 2.71 10.99
N THR A 131 4.20 3.41 9.85
CA THR A 131 2.99 3.71 9.07
C THR A 131 2.41 2.45 8.42
N PHE A 132 3.27 1.57 7.92
CA PHE A 132 2.87 0.24 7.44
C PHE A 132 2.25 -0.61 8.57
N LEU A 133 2.88 -0.67 9.75
CA LEU A 133 2.36 -1.39 10.91
C LEU A 133 1.00 -0.85 11.37
N ALA A 134 0.82 0.47 11.38
CA ALA A 134 -0.48 1.10 11.65
C ALA A 134 -1.53 0.69 10.61
N GLY A 135 -1.13 0.53 9.35
CA GLY A 135 -1.95 -0.03 8.28
C GLY A 135 -2.33 -1.49 8.56
N LEU A 136 -1.37 -2.33 8.90
CA LEU A 136 -1.58 -3.74 9.27
C LEU A 136 -2.56 -3.88 10.45
N ILE A 137 -2.44 -3.05 11.48
CA ILE A 137 -3.36 -3.06 12.64
C ILE A 137 -4.80 -2.76 12.19
N LYS A 138 -4.96 -1.83 11.25
CA LYS A 138 -6.25 -1.42 10.65
C LYS A 138 -6.72 -2.33 9.50
N GLY A 139 -6.04 -3.45 9.28
CA GLY A 139 -6.41 -4.43 8.26
C GLY A 139 -6.05 -4.00 6.84
N LEU A 140 -4.96 -3.27 6.64
CA LEU A 140 -4.41 -2.82 5.35
C LEU A 140 -5.37 -1.94 4.53
N PRO A 141 -5.73 -0.74 5.03
CA PRO A 141 -6.49 0.23 4.24
C PRO A 141 -5.68 0.72 3.03
N ARG A 142 -6.37 1.24 2.01
CA ARG A 142 -5.72 1.66 0.74
C ARG A 142 -4.58 2.67 0.91
N TRP A 143 -4.62 3.52 1.94
CA TRP A 143 -3.54 4.47 2.21
C TRP A 143 -2.23 3.82 2.66
N SER A 144 -2.27 2.59 3.18
CA SER A 144 -1.06 1.88 3.63
C SER A 144 -0.37 1.11 2.51
N MET A 145 -0.97 1.01 1.32
CA MET A 145 -0.44 0.22 0.20
C MET A 145 0.92 0.71 -0.31
N PRO A 146 1.18 2.04 -0.43
CA PRO A 146 2.49 2.49 -0.84
C PRO A 146 3.58 2.07 0.15
N TYR A 147 3.31 2.19 1.46
CA TYR A 147 4.24 1.76 2.51
C TYR A 147 4.50 0.26 2.49
N PHE A 148 3.49 -0.54 2.15
CA PHE A 148 3.69 -1.96 1.93
C PHE A 148 4.65 -2.22 0.77
N GLY A 149 4.48 -1.53 -0.35
CA GLY A 149 5.42 -1.55 -1.48
C GLY A 149 6.84 -1.15 -1.07
N TYR A 150 7.00 -0.07 -0.29
CA TYR A 150 8.32 0.31 0.24
C TYR A 150 8.97 -0.81 1.06
N VAL A 151 8.23 -1.40 2.01
CA VAL A 151 8.76 -2.47 2.86
C VAL A 151 9.17 -3.67 2.00
N LEU A 152 8.38 -4.03 0.99
CA LEU A 152 8.71 -5.10 0.06
C LEU A 152 9.92 -4.77 -0.80
N ALA A 153 10.00 -3.58 -1.37
CA ALA A 153 11.15 -3.14 -2.16
C ALA A 153 12.44 -3.10 -1.36
N ILE A 154 12.41 -2.60 -0.13
CA ILE A 154 13.57 -2.58 0.77
C ILE A 154 13.96 -4.02 1.15
N THR A 155 12.99 -4.85 1.51
CA THR A 155 13.22 -6.26 1.86
C THR A 155 13.81 -7.03 0.68
N ALA A 156 13.25 -6.86 -0.52
CA ALA A 156 13.77 -7.42 -1.76
C ALA A 156 15.17 -6.89 -2.05
N TYR A 157 15.42 -5.59 -1.91
CA TYR A 157 16.75 -5.05 -2.12
C TYR A 157 17.76 -5.67 -1.14
N VAL A 158 17.48 -5.71 0.15
CA VAL A 158 18.39 -6.26 1.17
C VAL A 158 18.62 -7.77 0.99
N ILE A 159 17.57 -8.54 0.73
CA ILE A 159 17.62 -10.01 0.65
C ILE A 159 17.99 -10.46 -0.76
N LEU A 160 17.25 -10.01 -1.76
CA LEU A 160 17.35 -10.46 -3.15
C LEU A 160 18.61 -9.91 -3.82
N SER A 161 18.95 -8.63 -3.67
CA SER A 161 20.10 -8.07 -4.41
C SER A 161 21.43 -8.68 -3.96
N ASN A 162 21.58 -8.97 -2.66
CA ASN A 162 22.78 -9.63 -2.15
C ASN A 162 22.77 -11.12 -2.50
N ARG A 163 21.69 -11.85 -2.19
CA ARG A 163 21.70 -13.32 -2.30
C ARG A 163 21.48 -13.85 -3.71
N LEU A 164 20.66 -13.18 -4.50
CA LEU A 164 20.27 -13.68 -5.83
C LEU A 164 21.37 -13.42 -6.85
N VAL A 165 22.09 -12.29 -6.72
CA VAL A 165 23.33 -12.05 -7.46
C VAL A 165 24.38 -13.10 -7.07
N ASP A 166 24.58 -13.37 -5.77
CA ASP A 166 25.52 -14.40 -5.32
C ASP A 166 25.15 -15.82 -5.79
N LEU A 167 23.86 -16.12 -5.92
CA LEU A 167 23.38 -17.43 -6.38
C LEU A 167 23.56 -17.61 -7.90
N ILE A 168 23.22 -16.58 -8.69
CA ILE A 168 23.22 -16.66 -10.16
C ILE A 168 24.59 -16.34 -10.73
N SER A 169 25.37 -15.47 -10.07
CA SER A 169 26.67 -15.02 -10.56
C SER A 169 27.66 -16.17 -10.82
N PRO A 170 27.83 -17.17 -9.95
CA PRO A 170 28.73 -18.29 -10.21
C PRO A 170 28.26 -19.13 -11.39
N ALA A 171 26.96 -19.42 -11.47
CA ALA A 171 26.38 -20.17 -12.58
C ALA A 171 26.58 -19.41 -13.90
N MET A 172 26.21 -18.13 -13.97
CA MET A 172 26.47 -17.30 -15.15
C MET A 172 27.96 -17.23 -15.50
N ARG A 173 28.85 -17.09 -14.52
CA ARG A 173 30.31 -17.12 -14.75
C ARG A 173 30.81 -18.48 -15.24
N GLN A 174 30.15 -19.59 -14.87
CA GLN A 174 30.53 -20.93 -15.35
C GLN A 174 29.95 -21.24 -16.73
N THR A 175 28.74 -20.77 -17.05
CA THR A 175 28.11 -21.00 -18.36
C THR A 175 28.59 -20.02 -19.43
N LEU A 176 29.09 -18.85 -19.03
CA LEU A 176 29.64 -17.82 -19.91
C LEU A 176 31.10 -17.52 -19.51
N PRO A 177 32.01 -18.52 -19.48
CA PRO A 177 33.28 -18.41 -18.78
C PRO A 177 34.21 -17.34 -19.36
N GLU A 178 34.15 -17.06 -20.66
CA GLU A 178 35.06 -16.09 -21.29
C GLU A 178 34.45 -15.51 -22.57
N LEU A 179 33.15 -15.19 -22.58
CA LEU A 179 32.73 -14.20 -23.56
C LEU A 179 33.46 -12.92 -23.15
N PRO A 180 34.40 -12.37 -23.96
CA PRO A 180 34.78 -11.00 -23.78
C PRO A 180 33.46 -10.27 -23.91
N LEU A 181 32.90 -9.86 -22.76
CA LEU A 181 31.72 -9.02 -22.70
C LEU A 181 32.23 -7.69 -23.24
N HIS A 182 32.41 -7.64 -24.56
CA HIS A 182 32.62 -6.44 -25.32
C HIS A 182 31.56 -5.46 -24.83
N ALA A 183 31.91 -4.18 -24.76
CA ALA A 183 31.01 -3.13 -24.31
C ALA A 183 29.61 -3.20 -24.97
N SER A 184 29.50 -3.84 -26.15
CA SER A 184 28.24 -4.18 -26.82
C SER A 184 27.25 -5.04 -26.03
N PHE A 185 27.67 -5.85 -25.06
CA PHE A 185 26.79 -6.72 -24.27
C PHE A 185 26.31 -6.12 -22.94
N GLN A 186 26.97 -5.05 -22.46
CA GLN A 186 26.57 -4.37 -21.23
C GLN A 186 25.07 -3.93 -21.24
N PRO A 187 24.52 -3.37 -22.35
CA PRO A 187 23.11 -3.00 -22.39
C PRO A 187 22.15 -4.17 -22.19
N LEU A 188 22.48 -5.35 -22.74
CA LEU A 188 21.67 -6.55 -22.61
C LEU A 188 21.71 -7.09 -21.16
N GLN A 189 22.88 -7.05 -20.54
CA GLN A 189 23.06 -7.44 -19.15
C GLN A 189 22.25 -6.54 -18.20
N GLU A 190 22.22 -5.22 -18.45
CA GLU A 190 21.41 -4.28 -17.67
C GLU A 190 19.91 -4.54 -17.83
N VAL A 191 19.44 -4.79 -19.06
CA VAL A 191 18.03 -5.18 -19.32
C VAL A 191 17.67 -6.46 -18.58
N PHE A 192 18.57 -7.45 -18.58
CA PHE A 192 18.36 -8.70 -17.86
C PHE A 192 18.26 -8.48 -16.34
N TYR A 193 19.19 -7.74 -15.74
CA TYR A 193 19.16 -7.47 -14.29
C TYR A 193 17.97 -6.61 -13.88
N ALA A 194 17.60 -5.61 -14.68
CA ALA A 194 16.39 -4.83 -14.46
C ALA A 194 15.16 -5.75 -14.45
N GLY A 195 15.08 -6.68 -15.41
CA GLY A 195 13.99 -7.65 -15.49
C GLY A 195 13.92 -8.59 -14.31
N LEU A 196 15.06 -9.18 -13.94
CA LEU A 196 15.16 -10.05 -12.79
C LEU A 196 14.73 -9.34 -11.50
N THR A 197 15.12 -8.07 -11.33
CA THR A 197 14.73 -7.24 -10.20
C THR A 197 13.21 -7.04 -10.16
N TRP A 198 12.60 -6.61 -11.26
CA TRP A 198 11.17 -6.31 -11.32
C TRP A 198 10.28 -7.55 -11.27
N LEU A 199 10.67 -8.64 -11.93
CA LEU A 199 9.98 -9.91 -11.81
C LEU A 199 10.10 -10.50 -10.41
N GLY A 200 11.28 -10.41 -9.79
CA GLY A 200 11.50 -10.83 -8.40
C GLY A 200 10.62 -10.05 -7.42
N LEU A 201 10.52 -8.73 -7.60
CA LEU A 201 9.62 -7.87 -6.84
C LEU A 201 8.15 -8.25 -7.03
N LEU A 202 7.71 -8.45 -8.27
CA LEU A 202 6.34 -8.89 -8.57
C LEU A 202 6.02 -10.22 -7.85
N VAL A 203 6.91 -11.21 -7.95
CA VAL A 203 6.73 -12.51 -7.29
C VAL A 203 6.70 -12.34 -5.77
N LEU A 204 7.61 -11.56 -5.19
CA LEU A 204 7.62 -11.29 -3.76
C LEU A 204 6.32 -10.61 -3.30
N THR A 205 5.82 -9.65 -4.06
CA THR A 205 4.57 -8.94 -3.77
C THR A 205 3.37 -9.88 -3.81
N LEU A 206 3.29 -10.76 -4.81
CA LEU A 206 2.23 -11.78 -4.89
C LEU A 206 2.32 -12.79 -3.73
N LEU A 207 3.52 -13.24 -3.36
CA LEU A 207 3.74 -14.13 -2.23
C LEU A 207 3.37 -13.48 -0.90
N ALA A 208 3.77 -12.22 -0.69
CA ALA A 208 3.46 -11.47 0.51
C ALA A 208 1.95 -11.24 0.66
N ILE A 209 1.27 -10.87 -0.43
CA ILE A 209 -0.19 -10.80 -0.48
C ILE A 209 -0.78 -12.17 -0.15
N GLY A 210 -0.36 -13.24 -0.82
CA GLY A 210 -0.86 -14.60 -0.56
C GLY A 210 -0.69 -15.04 0.90
N GLY A 211 0.45 -14.71 1.51
CA GLY A 211 0.72 -14.95 2.94
C GLY A 211 -0.23 -14.17 3.86
N ILE A 212 -0.45 -12.88 3.58
CA ILE A 212 -1.40 -12.04 4.32
C ILE A 212 -2.83 -12.57 4.19
N LEU A 213 -3.24 -13.02 3.00
CA LEU A 213 -4.57 -13.52 2.73
C LEU A 213 -4.90 -14.82 3.50
N ARG A 214 -3.90 -15.63 3.85
CA ARG A 214 -4.09 -16.83 4.69
C ARG A 214 -4.50 -16.49 6.13
N LEU A 215 -4.22 -15.28 6.60
CA LEU A 215 -4.53 -14.86 7.96
C LEU A 215 -5.99 -14.37 8.04
N ARG A 216 -6.81 -15.04 8.86
CA ARG A 216 -8.24 -14.69 9.07
C ARG A 216 -8.47 -13.22 9.43
N ARG A 217 -7.52 -12.57 10.10
CA ARG A 217 -7.58 -11.15 10.47
C ARG A 217 -7.68 -10.21 9.24
N TYR A 218 -7.16 -10.61 8.10
CA TYR A 218 -7.06 -9.79 6.88
C TYR A 218 -8.12 -10.14 5.82
N GLN A 219 -9.18 -10.85 6.19
CA GLN A 219 -10.35 -11.09 5.32
C GLN A 219 -10.91 -9.80 4.68
N PRO A 220 -10.99 -8.64 5.37
CA PRO A 220 -11.42 -7.39 4.74
C PRO A 220 -10.50 -6.91 3.62
N PHE A 221 -9.20 -7.22 3.70
CA PHE A 221 -8.23 -6.92 2.64
C PHE A 221 -8.40 -7.88 1.46
N SER A 222 -8.63 -9.17 1.68
CA SER A 222 -8.98 -10.13 0.61
C SER A 222 -10.16 -9.64 -0.21
N GLN A 223 -11.25 -9.30 0.47
CA GLN A 223 -12.43 -8.76 -0.19
C GLN A 223 -12.10 -7.50 -0.99
N ARG A 224 -11.29 -6.58 -0.45
CA ARG A 224 -10.91 -5.39 -1.23
C ARG A 224 -10.08 -5.73 -2.46
N LEU A 225 -9.14 -6.67 -2.35
CA LEU A 225 -8.31 -7.08 -3.47
C LEU A 225 -9.14 -7.78 -4.55
N GLU A 226 -10.09 -8.62 -4.17
CA GLU A 226 -11.04 -9.27 -5.08
C GLU A 226 -11.87 -8.25 -5.87
N HIS A 227 -12.25 -7.13 -5.24
CA HIS A 227 -13.04 -6.08 -5.89
C HIS A 227 -12.19 -5.06 -6.64
N ASP A 228 -10.99 -4.74 -6.14
CA ASP A 228 -10.08 -3.75 -6.69
C ASP A 228 -8.65 -4.31 -6.81
N TRP A 229 -8.41 -4.97 -7.92
CA TRP A 229 -7.09 -5.48 -8.26
C TRP A 229 -6.08 -4.38 -8.60
N THR A 230 -6.51 -3.13 -8.79
CA THR A 230 -5.57 -2.02 -9.05
C THR A 230 -4.68 -1.71 -7.84
N LEU A 231 -4.99 -2.29 -6.67
CA LEU A 231 -4.14 -2.24 -5.49
C LEU A 231 -2.77 -2.92 -5.72
N VAL A 232 -2.69 -3.98 -6.53
CA VAL A 232 -1.41 -4.65 -6.83
C VAL A 232 -0.48 -3.74 -7.64
N PRO A 233 -0.90 -3.18 -8.79
CA PRO A 233 -0.15 -2.13 -9.48
C PRO A 233 0.23 -0.96 -8.56
N PHE A 234 -0.64 -0.57 -7.62
CA PHE A 234 -0.35 0.54 -6.72
C PHE A 234 0.74 0.22 -5.68
N ILE A 235 0.81 -1.02 -5.20
CA ILE A 235 1.92 -1.51 -4.36
C ILE A 235 3.22 -1.47 -5.16
N LEU A 236 3.24 -2.07 -6.37
CA LEU A 236 4.41 -2.11 -7.26
C LEU A 236 4.87 -0.71 -7.68
N PHE A 237 3.93 0.21 -7.90
CA PHE A 237 4.22 1.60 -8.24
C PHE A 237 5.00 2.31 -7.12
N ALA A 238 4.73 2.00 -5.85
CA ALA A 238 5.50 2.57 -4.75
C ALA A 238 6.93 2.01 -4.66
N GLU A 239 7.14 0.78 -5.12
CA GLU A 239 8.48 0.19 -5.23
C GLU A 239 9.38 0.96 -6.21
N ALA A 240 8.78 1.56 -7.26
CA ALA A 240 9.49 2.44 -8.19
C ALA A 240 10.20 3.57 -7.46
N VAL A 241 9.61 4.15 -6.41
CA VAL A 241 10.27 5.23 -5.67
C VAL A 241 11.60 4.76 -5.06
N VAL A 242 11.64 3.57 -4.48
CA VAL A 242 12.86 2.99 -3.91
C VAL A 242 13.92 2.79 -4.99
N VAL A 243 13.52 2.24 -6.14
CA VAL A 243 14.42 2.04 -7.29
C VAL A 243 14.96 3.37 -7.81
N PHE A 244 14.13 4.41 -7.94
CA PHE A 244 14.56 5.76 -8.34
C PHE A 244 15.58 6.35 -7.37
N ILE A 245 15.40 6.17 -6.06
CA ILE A 245 16.35 6.64 -5.04
C ILE A 245 17.68 5.90 -5.18
N ILE A 246 17.64 4.58 -5.37
CA ILE A 246 18.85 3.75 -5.54
C ILE A 246 19.60 4.15 -6.82
N LEU A 247 18.90 4.24 -7.96
CA LEU A 247 19.49 4.61 -9.24
C LEU A 247 20.01 6.06 -9.24
N GLY A 248 19.28 6.97 -8.61
CA GLY A 248 19.68 8.37 -8.46
C GLY A 248 20.90 8.56 -7.57
N THR A 249 21.12 7.67 -6.59
CA THR A 249 22.25 7.78 -5.65
C THR A 249 23.49 6.99 -6.06
N LYS A 250 23.36 5.97 -6.94
CA LYS A 250 24.48 5.13 -7.37
C LYS A 250 25.57 5.89 -8.14
N ASN A 251 25.25 7.00 -8.82
CA ASN A 251 26.20 7.73 -9.68
C ASN A 251 26.85 8.95 -8.99
N GLN A 252 27.03 8.92 -7.66
CA GLN A 252 27.58 10.03 -6.87
C GLN A 252 29.04 10.42 -7.15
N TRP A 253 29.72 9.76 -8.09
CA TRP A 253 31.15 9.96 -8.39
C TRP A 253 31.47 11.29 -9.08
N ALA A 254 30.48 12.03 -9.60
CA ALA A 254 30.71 13.28 -10.32
C ALA A 254 30.42 14.52 -9.43
N ILE A 255 31.49 15.03 -8.81
CA ILE A 255 31.82 16.45 -8.50
C ILE A 255 30.68 17.29 -7.90
N ASP A 256 30.75 17.52 -6.58
CA ASP A 256 30.30 18.63 -5.70
C ASP A 256 29.07 19.52 -6.01
N ALA A 257 28.64 19.69 -7.26
CA ALA A 257 27.33 20.20 -7.63
C ALA A 257 26.54 19.03 -8.20
N GLN A 258 25.44 18.61 -7.56
CA GLN A 258 24.58 17.55 -8.10
C GLN A 258 23.43 18.16 -8.92
N PRO A 259 23.62 18.50 -10.21
CA PRO A 259 22.56 19.01 -11.08
C PRO A 259 21.40 18.03 -11.24
N GLU A 260 21.58 16.74 -10.93
CA GLU A 260 20.55 15.70 -11.05
C GLU A 260 19.46 15.79 -9.96
N ARG A 261 19.75 16.40 -8.80
CA ARG A 261 18.82 16.47 -7.65
C ARG A 261 17.46 17.09 -7.97
N PRO A 262 17.36 18.28 -8.59
CA PRO A 262 16.07 18.87 -8.92
C PRO A 262 15.24 17.95 -9.82
N PHE A 263 15.86 17.22 -10.75
CA PHE A 263 15.18 16.27 -11.62
C PHE A 263 14.68 15.04 -10.86
N LEU A 264 15.45 14.54 -9.88
CA LEU A 264 15.01 13.46 -9.01
C LEU A 264 13.82 13.89 -8.13
N VAL A 265 13.88 15.09 -7.53
CA VAL A 265 12.77 15.69 -6.76
C VAL A 265 11.53 15.86 -7.64
N ALA A 266 11.69 16.37 -8.86
CA ALA A 266 10.59 16.51 -9.82
C ALA A 266 10.01 15.15 -10.23
N SER A 267 10.85 14.13 -10.40
CA SER A 267 10.41 12.75 -10.69
C SER A 267 9.55 12.20 -9.56
N LEU A 268 9.98 12.37 -8.30
CA LEU A 268 9.21 11.95 -7.12
C LEU A 268 7.89 12.72 -6.99
N PHE A 269 7.88 14.00 -7.38
CA PHE A 269 6.67 14.82 -7.39
C PHE A 269 5.66 14.33 -8.42
N LEU A 270 6.13 13.94 -9.62
CA LEU A 270 5.31 13.33 -10.65
C LEU A 270 4.72 11.99 -10.18
N LEU A 271 5.52 11.14 -9.53
CA LEU A 271 5.03 9.89 -8.94
C LEU A 271 3.96 10.14 -7.85
N GLY A 272 4.22 11.09 -6.94
CA GLY A 272 3.26 11.48 -5.90
C GLY A 272 1.95 12.05 -6.47
N SER A 273 2.05 12.83 -7.55
CA SER A 273 0.88 13.36 -8.26
C SER A 273 0.07 12.25 -8.93
N GLY A 274 0.74 11.27 -9.53
CA GLY A 274 0.12 10.05 -10.07
C GLY A 274 -0.62 9.25 -9.00
N ALA A 275 0.01 9.03 -7.84
CA ALA A 275 -0.62 8.38 -6.70
C ALA A 275 -1.84 9.16 -6.19
N TRP A 276 -1.78 10.48 -6.15
CA TRP A 276 -2.92 11.32 -5.77
C TRP A 276 -4.09 11.19 -6.75
N ILE A 277 -3.84 11.26 -8.05
CA ILE A 277 -4.86 11.06 -9.10
C ILE A 277 -5.45 9.64 -8.99
N TYR A 278 -4.61 8.62 -8.85
CA TYR A 278 -5.02 7.23 -8.63
C TYR A 278 -6.02 7.09 -7.46
N LEU A 279 -5.76 7.76 -6.32
CA LEU A 279 -6.64 7.71 -5.15
C LEU A 279 -7.97 8.46 -5.36
N ARG A 280 -8.05 9.37 -6.33
CA ARG A 280 -9.24 10.15 -6.69
C ARG A 280 -10.03 9.56 -7.85
N SER A 281 -9.40 8.74 -8.68
CA SER A 281 -10.04 8.16 -9.86
C SER A 281 -11.09 7.11 -9.48
N PRO A 282 -12.34 7.25 -9.97
CA PRO A 282 -13.40 6.28 -9.70
C PRO A 282 -13.25 4.98 -10.51
N SER A 283 -12.65 5.03 -11.70
CA SER A 283 -12.52 3.86 -12.57
C SER A 283 -11.14 3.21 -12.51
N ALA A 284 -11.10 1.89 -12.64
CA ALA A 284 -9.86 1.11 -12.64
C ALA A 284 -8.91 1.48 -13.79
N TRP A 285 -9.45 1.80 -14.97
CA TRP A 285 -8.63 2.22 -16.11
C TRP A 285 -7.99 3.58 -15.89
N GLN A 286 -8.73 4.58 -15.37
CA GLN A 286 -8.16 5.89 -15.04
C GLN A 286 -7.07 5.78 -13.97
N ARG A 287 -7.27 4.91 -12.99
CA ARG A 287 -6.26 4.59 -11.97
C ARG A 287 -4.97 4.08 -12.60
N LEU A 288 -5.09 3.06 -13.45
CA LEU A 288 -3.93 2.50 -14.15
C LEU A 288 -3.25 3.55 -15.03
N ALA A 289 -4.03 4.29 -15.83
CA ALA A 289 -3.51 5.33 -16.70
C ALA A 289 -2.74 6.40 -15.89
N ALA A 290 -3.23 6.78 -14.71
CA ALA A 290 -2.54 7.70 -13.82
C ALA A 290 -1.19 7.15 -13.35
N LEU A 291 -1.12 5.87 -12.97
CA LEU A 291 0.15 5.23 -12.57
C LEU A 291 1.13 5.14 -13.74
N LEU A 292 0.69 4.69 -14.92
CA LEU A 292 1.55 4.55 -16.10
C LEU A 292 2.04 5.90 -16.63
N ALA A 293 1.17 6.91 -16.68
CA ALA A 293 1.51 8.25 -17.15
C ALA A 293 2.50 8.93 -16.20
N SER A 294 2.23 8.90 -14.89
CA SER A 294 3.14 9.49 -13.90
C SER A 294 4.48 8.79 -13.84
N LEU A 295 4.51 7.45 -13.95
CA LEU A 295 5.75 6.69 -14.02
C LEU A 295 6.57 7.08 -15.26
N SER A 296 5.94 7.15 -16.43
CA SER A 296 6.62 7.52 -17.67
C SER A 296 7.15 8.95 -17.62
N LEU A 297 6.35 9.90 -17.10
CA LEU A 297 6.80 11.28 -16.90
C LEU A 297 7.96 11.38 -15.91
N ALA A 298 7.92 10.62 -14.80
CA ALA A 298 9.01 10.58 -13.84
C ALA A 298 10.30 10.01 -14.45
N ILE A 299 10.21 8.97 -15.28
CA ILE A 299 11.36 8.42 -16.00
C ILE A 299 11.92 9.43 -17.00
N CYS A 300 11.07 10.10 -17.78
CA CYS A 300 11.51 11.15 -18.69
C CYS A 300 12.25 12.27 -17.94
N MET A 301 11.72 12.70 -16.79
CA MET A 301 12.34 13.73 -15.96
C MET A 301 13.70 13.30 -15.41
N ALA A 302 13.81 12.07 -14.90
CA ALA A 302 15.10 11.52 -14.46
C ALA A 302 16.09 11.37 -15.62
N GLY A 303 15.63 10.97 -16.81
CA GLY A 303 16.44 10.90 -18.03
C GLY A 303 17.00 12.26 -18.43
N ILE A 304 16.17 13.31 -18.40
CA ILE A 304 16.65 14.69 -18.60
C ILE A 304 17.72 15.04 -17.57
N GLY A 305 17.52 14.65 -16.30
CA GLY A 305 18.50 14.87 -15.24
C GLY A 305 19.85 14.19 -15.49
N LYS A 306 19.88 13.03 -16.16
CA LYS A 306 21.11 12.34 -16.55
C LYS A 306 21.79 12.98 -17.77
N TRP A 307 21.02 13.49 -18.72
CA TRP A 307 21.55 14.09 -19.96
C TRP A 307 21.95 15.55 -19.81
N ALA A 308 21.24 16.35 -19.01
CA ALA A 308 21.49 17.78 -18.87
C ALA A 308 22.94 18.11 -18.46
N PRO A 309 23.56 17.40 -17.48
CA PRO A 309 24.95 17.64 -17.11
C PRO A 309 25.92 17.25 -18.23
N ALA A 310 25.67 16.13 -18.90
CA ALA A 310 26.49 15.65 -20.01
C ALA A 310 26.48 16.63 -21.19
N LEU A 311 25.31 17.19 -21.51
CA LEU A 311 25.18 18.24 -22.52
C LEU A 311 25.96 19.49 -22.11
N LEU A 312 25.79 19.97 -20.87
CA LEU A 312 26.50 21.16 -20.38
C LEU A 312 28.03 20.97 -20.38
N MET A 313 28.51 19.77 -20.04
CA MET A 313 29.92 19.41 -20.09
C MET A 313 30.46 19.26 -21.51
N LEU A 314 29.65 18.80 -22.47
CA LEU A 314 30.04 18.71 -23.89
C LEU A 314 30.46 20.08 -24.43
N TRP A 315 29.80 21.16 -23.99
CA TRP A 315 30.16 22.54 -24.32
C TRP A 315 31.45 23.03 -23.67
N GLN A 316 31.88 22.40 -22.57
CA GLN A 316 33.07 22.77 -21.79
C GLN A 316 34.23 21.79 -21.99
N GLN A 317 34.08 20.80 -22.86
CA GLN A 317 35.00 19.66 -22.90
C GLN A 317 36.32 20.03 -23.58
N ASP A 318 37.42 19.88 -22.83
CA ASP A 318 38.77 19.88 -23.40
C ASP A 318 38.91 18.72 -24.39
N PRO A 319 39.45 18.95 -25.61
CA PRO A 319 39.58 17.91 -26.64
C PRO A 319 40.45 16.71 -26.24
N GLY A 320 41.18 16.78 -25.11
CA GLY A 320 42.00 15.70 -24.58
C GLY A 320 41.35 14.83 -23.48
N LYS A 321 40.14 15.14 -23.01
CA LYS A 321 39.47 14.38 -21.93
C LYS A 321 38.43 13.40 -22.51
N PRO A 322 38.23 12.21 -21.88
CA PRO A 322 37.27 11.23 -22.34
C PRO A 322 35.85 11.81 -22.41
N SER A 323 35.06 11.38 -23.41
CA SER A 323 33.71 11.89 -23.62
C SER A 323 32.74 11.46 -22.52
N TRP A 324 32.10 12.44 -21.89
CA TRP A 324 31.02 12.24 -20.90
C TRP A 324 29.75 11.60 -21.47
N THR A 325 29.71 11.41 -22.79
CA THR A 325 28.57 10.83 -23.51
C THR A 325 28.36 9.36 -23.19
N ALA A 326 29.43 8.58 -23.00
CA ALA A 326 29.30 7.15 -22.73
C ALA A 326 28.63 6.86 -21.35
N PRO A 327 29.06 7.47 -20.23
CA PRO A 327 28.37 7.29 -18.94
C PRO A 327 26.91 7.75 -18.93
N ALA A 328 26.59 8.84 -19.64
CA ALA A 328 25.22 9.35 -19.74
C ALA A 328 24.32 8.42 -20.56
N TRP A 329 24.86 7.84 -21.62
CA TRP A 329 24.19 6.83 -22.44
C TRP A 329 23.89 5.58 -21.62
N ASP A 330 24.87 5.04 -20.92
CA ASP A 330 24.71 3.86 -20.06
C ASP A 330 23.66 4.10 -18.97
N ALA A 331 23.74 5.23 -18.26
CA ALA A 331 22.75 5.57 -17.23
C ALA A 331 21.33 5.71 -17.80
N SER A 332 21.20 6.23 -19.02
CA SER A 332 19.91 6.38 -19.69
C SER A 332 19.35 5.04 -20.13
N TRP A 333 20.20 4.18 -20.69
CA TRP A 333 19.83 2.83 -21.07
C TRP A 333 19.34 2.04 -19.86
N GLN A 334 20.09 2.08 -18.75
CA GLN A 334 19.69 1.46 -17.49
C GLN A 334 18.32 1.96 -17.03
N LEU A 335 18.08 3.27 -17.08
CA LEU A 335 16.79 3.87 -16.69
C LEU A 335 15.64 3.40 -17.60
N THR A 336 15.85 3.37 -18.92
CA THR A 336 14.89 2.87 -19.91
C THR A 336 14.60 1.39 -19.72
N ALA A 337 15.61 0.57 -19.41
CA ALA A 337 15.45 -0.84 -19.11
C ALA A 337 14.57 -1.05 -17.87
N HIS A 338 14.83 -0.32 -16.78
CA HIS A 338 13.96 -0.37 -15.60
C HIS A 338 12.54 0.09 -15.92
N TRP A 339 12.36 1.15 -16.71
CA TRP A 339 11.04 1.64 -17.13
C TRP A 339 10.23 0.59 -17.90
N GLY A 340 10.85 -0.05 -18.91
CA GLY A 340 10.18 -1.08 -19.70
C GLY A 340 9.67 -2.22 -18.81
N TRP A 341 10.52 -2.71 -17.90
CA TRP A 341 10.14 -3.76 -16.96
C TRP A 341 9.09 -3.31 -15.92
N MET A 342 9.14 -2.06 -15.44
CA MET A 342 8.08 -1.52 -14.59
C MET A 342 6.73 -1.51 -15.30
N ILE A 343 6.67 -1.04 -16.56
CA ILE A 343 5.43 -1.08 -17.34
C ILE A 343 4.95 -2.52 -17.50
N CYS A 344 5.85 -3.43 -17.90
CA CYS A 344 5.50 -4.83 -18.08
C CYS A 344 4.92 -5.45 -16.80
N THR A 345 5.55 -5.25 -15.64
CA THR A 345 5.04 -5.82 -14.36
C THR A 345 3.69 -5.23 -13.96
N LEU A 346 3.49 -3.91 -14.10
CA LEU A 346 2.19 -3.27 -13.85
C LEU A 346 1.11 -3.85 -14.76
N LEU A 347 1.37 -4.01 -16.06
CA LEU A 347 0.42 -4.59 -17.01
C LEU A 347 0.16 -6.09 -16.76
N ILE A 348 1.21 -6.86 -16.45
CA ILE A 348 1.10 -8.29 -16.12
C ILE A 348 0.18 -8.49 -14.92
N SER A 349 0.30 -7.66 -13.87
CA SER A 349 -0.56 -7.77 -12.69
C SER A 349 -2.06 -7.64 -13.01
N ILE A 350 -2.41 -6.89 -14.05
CA ILE A 350 -3.79 -6.73 -14.54
C ILE A 350 -4.21 -7.90 -15.43
N LEU A 351 -3.29 -8.42 -16.25
CA LEU A 351 -3.56 -9.63 -17.04
C LEU A 351 -3.85 -10.82 -16.11
N LEU A 352 -3.09 -10.96 -15.01
CA LEU A 352 -3.33 -11.98 -13.99
C LEU A 352 -4.72 -11.85 -13.37
N GLN A 353 -5.22 -10.63 -13.13
CA GLN A 353 -6.60 -10.43 -12.68
C GLN A 353 -7.60 -11.08 -13.65
N ARG A 354 -7.48 -10.81 -14.96
CA ARG A 354 -8.42 -11.34 -15.96
C ARG A 354 -8.36 -12.86 -16.07
N LEU A 355 -7.19 -13.45 -15.85
CA LEU A 355 -6.99 -14.90 -15.93
C LEU A 355 -7.53 -15.64 -14.71
N PHE A 356 -7.31 -15.11 -13.50
CA PHE A 356 -7.68 -15.81 -12.26
C PHE A 356 -9.06 -15.43 -11.72
N PHE A 357 -9.55 -14.23 -12.05
CA PHE A 357 -10.85 -13.74 -11.59
C PHE A 357 -11.76 -13.53 -12.79
N GLN A 358 -12.27 -14.63 -13.34
CA GLN A 358 -13.47 -14.53 -14.16
C GLN A 358 -14.59 -14.06 -13.23
N PRO A 359 -15.28 -12.94 -13.56
CA PRO A 359 -16.42 -12.51 -12.77
C PRO A 359 -17.37 -13.70 -12.74
N ARG A 360 -17.64 -14.24 -11.54
CA ARG A 360 -18.74 -15.19 -11.37
C ARG A 360 -19.93 -14.48 -11.95
N GLN A 361 -20.37 -14.90 -13.13
CA GLN A 361 -21.63 -14.44 -13.69
C GLN A 361 -22.62 -14.74 -12.59
N MET A 362 -23.11 -13.68 -11.92
CA MET A 362 -24.19 -13.81 -10.98
C MET A 362 -25.35 -14.25 -11.84
N SER A 363 -25.53 -15.57 -11.91
CA SER A 363 -26.66 -16.19 -12.57
C SER A 363 -27.88 -15.46 -12.04
N SER A 364 -28.53 -14.70 -12.94
CA SER A 364 -29.78 -14.01 -12.64
C SER A 364 -30.66 -14.99 -11.86
N PRO A 365 -31.20 -14.62 -10.70
CA PRO A 365 -31.98 -15.55 -9.90
C PRO A 365 -33.07 -16.18 -10.79
N PRO A 366 -33.11 -17.52 -10.90
CA PRO A 366 -34.07 -18.19 -11.76
C PRO A 366 -35.47 -17.90 -11.21
N GLY A 367 -36.28 -17.13 -11.95
CA GLY A 367 -37.65 -16.78 -11.56
C GLY A 367 -37.98 -15.28 -11.55
N ALA A 368 -37.09 -14.38 -11.98
CA ALA A 368 -37.47 -13.01 -12.32
C ALA A 368 -37.95 -12.94 -13.79
N SER A 369 -39.14 -13.50 -14.05
CA SER A 369 -39.87 -13.38 -15.32
C SER A 369 -41.33 -13.06 -15.04
#